data_AF-A0A811LRC9-F1
#
_entry.id   AF-A0A811LRC9-F1
#
_cell.length_a   1.000
_cell.length_b   1.000
_cell.length_c   1.000
_cell.angle_alpha   90.00
_cell.angle_beta   90.00
_cell.angle_gamma   90.00
#
_symmetry.space_group_name_H-M   'P 1'
#
loop_
_entity.id
_entity.type
_entity.pdbx_description
1 polymer ?
#
loop_
_entity_poly.entity_id
_entity_poly.type
_entity_poly.pdbx_seq_one_letter_code
_entity_poly.pdbx_strand_id
1 'polypeptide(L)'
;MTAKSQVYVVNEDAASKDAIIADDTPKTPWKSIYLIGVLALCTAIQFSLYFSSMWPYLQLLDPTVTEEFYGYVVAVYSAGLIIAAPLIGLWSNKVKNIRTPVRFCICLQLAGNLLYFFAQTLPFGRKFAVMFARFFVGAACCHSGLLKAYAATASVSADRSRAMAIFTGGVAFGLTIGPGLQLIFVPLGFPGFKLFNLLQINMYTTPPLAAMFLNSTALFIMTFVFEETYAGLAGGSSNEAVKDKEAEKEIRKAKEIKIPPFDKLALVLCHLGRFTQTFTFTALETIGTAYAMTIFAWTKKEAVTYVAISYSFMSVVEFVAYALFVFAKLDRWLKLRFHCLCGFAGLIILHLITFSWPFLPGELVTYTNKDMERHLNMSAPEPVGCNMDRLSWCTYTKPVNVWVYNVSFVLIVGVSYCVINITLETLFSKVLGPRRQAAHQGFLEMTEGAARFSGPVLISSLYTIFGPRAAWIAEITVLSTAVTLWLVFYKRLVPLKMPVHPSVENKDKDAQSTDESLTDDEEHLMRETDPDVASVLGYVGLHRAGSVSLGKRVFDRASVRSSMRSNFRKSIRDTMIKE
;
A
#
# COMPACT_ATOMS: atom_id res chain seq x y z
N MET A 1 -43.36 -67.40 -30.76
CA MET A 1 -42.15 -68.23 -30.76
C MET A 1 -41.05 -67.40 -30.10
N THR A 2 -40.85 -67.55 -28.79
CA THR A 2 -39.87 -68.46 -28.12
C THR A 2 -38.42 -67.97 -28.17
N ALA A 3 -37.60 -67.97 -27.11
CA ALA A 3 -37.81 -68.02 -25.65
C ALA A 3 -36.43 -67.93 -24.95
N LYS A 4 -36.32 -67.26 -23.78
CA LYS A 4 -35.16 -67.27 -22.85
C LYS A 4 -33.85 -66.69 -23.46
N SER A 5 -32.86 -66.15 -22.74
CA SER A 5 -32.54 -66.07 -21.31
C SER A 5 -31.76 -64.74 -21.08
N GLN A 6 -31.27 -64.30 -19.91
CA GLN A 6 -31.19 -64.90 -18.57
C GLN A 6 -31.21 -63.79 -17.50
N VAL A 7 -31.28 -64.14 -16.21
CA VAL A 7 -30.97 -63.23 -15.08
C VAL A 7 -29.50 -63.42 -14.70
N TYR A 8 -28.76 -62.32 -14.57
CA TYR A 8 -27.55 -62.26 -13.74
C TYR A 8 -27.63 -61.03 -12.84
N VAL A 9 -27.86 -61.27 -11.55
CA VAL A 9 -27.53 -60.30 -10.50
C VAL A 9 -26.06 -60.49 -10.19
N VAL A 10 -25.25 -59.47 -10.42
CA VAL A 10 -23.96 -59.29 -9.76
C VAL A 10 -23.98 -57.89 -9.18
N ASN A 11 -23.98 -57.82 -7.85
CA ASN A 11 -23.83 -56.61 -7.08
C ASN A 11 -22.49 -56.75 -6.36
N GLU A 12 -21.57 -55.79 -6.53
CA GLU A 12 -20.48 -55.37 -5.63
C GLU A 12 -19.38 -54.63 -6.41
N ASP A 13 -19.42 -53.31 -6.26
CA ASP A 13 -18.31 -52.42 -5.87
C ASP A 13 -17.01 -52.25 -6.68
N ALA A 14 -16.46 -51.04 -6.50
CA ALA A 14 -15.05 -50.66 -6.67
C ALA A 14 -14.44 -50.57 -8.08
N ALA A 15 -15.05 -49.77 -8.98
CA ALA A 15 -14.28 -48.90 -9.90
C ALA A 15 -15.15 -47.82 -10.59
N SER A 16 -14.51 -46.70 -10.98
CA SER A 16 -15.00 -45.76 -12.01
C SER A 16 -16.28 -44.94 -11.72
N LYS A 17 -16.44 -44.42 -10.49
CA LYS A 17 -17.24 -43.19 -10.26
C LYS A 17 -16.48 -42.03 -9.62
N ASP A 18 -15.14 -42.08 -9.63
CA ASP A 18 -14.30 -40.88 -9.65
C ASP A 18 -14.38 -40.20 -11.03
N ALA A 19 -15.60 -39.84 -11.44
CA ALA A 19 -15.77 -38.78 -12.42
C ALA A 19 -15.29 -37.51 -11.74
N ILE A 20 -14.09 -37.05 -12.13
CA ILE A 20 -13.39 -35.92 -11.54
C ILE A 20 -14.33 -34.71 -11.56
N ILE A 21 -15.01 -34.45 -10.43
CA ILE A 21 -15.51 -33.13 -10.12
C ILE A 21 -14.26 -32.31 -9.88
N ALA A 22 -13.75 -31.72 -10.97
CA ALA A 22 -12.77 -30.66 -10.86
C ALA A 22 -13.38 -29.63 -9.90
N ASP A 23 -12.65 -29.31 -8.83
CA ASP A 23 -13.00 -28.25 -7.91
C ASP A 23 -12.85 -26.92 -8.66
N ASP A 24 -13.88 -26.61 -9.45
CA ASP A 24 -14.00 -25.49 -10.39
C ASP A 24 -14.20 -24.15 -9.66
N THR A 25 -13.91 -24.13 -8.35
CA THR A 25 -13.77 -22.91 -7.57
C THR A 25 -12.50 -22.18 -8.03
N PRO A 26 -12.60 -20.93 -8.51
CA PRO A 26 -11.42 -20.20 -8.97
C PRO A 26 -10.46 -19.96 -7.80
N LYS A 27 -9.21 -20.42 -7.94
CA LYS A 27 -8.18 -20.34 -6.88
C LYS A 27 -7.16 -19.22 -7.17
N THR A 28 -6.72 -18.54 -6.10
CA THR A 28 -5.67 -17.49 -6.19
C THR A 28 -4.35 -18.09 -6.70
N PRO A 29 -3.74 -17.56 -7.80
CA PRO A 29 -2.50 -18.07 -8.36
C PRO A 29 -1.28 -17.58 -7.56
N TRP A 30 -1.04 -18.22 -6.40
CA TRP A 30 -0.02 -17.77 -5.43
C TRP A 30 1.38 -17.60 -6.01
N LYS A 31 1.81 -18.45 -6.95
CA LYS A 31 3.09 -18.30 -7.67
C LYS A 31 3.22 -16.90 -8.28
N SER A 32 2.23 -16.46 -9.05
CA SER A 32 2.21 -15.13 -9.67
C SER A 32 2.06 -13.99 -8.65
N ILE A 33 1.35 -14.22 -7.53
CA ILE A 33 1.25 -13.24 -6.43
C ILE A 33 2.60 -13.04 -5.72
N TYR A 34 3.38 -14.09 -5.50
CA TYR A 34 4.74 -13.94 -4.96
C TYR A 34 5.68 -13.28 -5.99
N LEU A 35 5.57 -13.61 -7.28
CA LEU A 35 6.36 -12.96 -8.33
C LEU A 35 6.10 -11.45 -8.41
N ILE A 36 4.86 -10.96 -8.28
CA ILE A 36 4.62 -9.49 -8.24
C ILE A 36 5.21 -8.84 -6.97
N GLY A 37 5.30 -9.57 -5.85
CA GLY A 37 5.99 -9.09 -4.65
C GLY A 37 7.49 -8.94 -4.86
N VAL A 38 8.13 -9.88 -5.58
CA VAL A 38 9.54 -9.77 -6.00
C VAL A 38 9.75 -8.63 -7.00
N LEU A 39 8.84 -8.44 -7.96
CA LEU A 39 8.89 -7.29 -8.88
C LEU A 39 8.77 -5.96 -8.12
N ALA A 40 7.85 -5.86 -7.16
CA ALA A 40 7.67 -4.68 -6.32
C ALA A 40 8.92 -4.37 -5.46
N LEU A 41 9.56 -5.41 -4.93
CA LEU A 41 10.85 -5.32 -4.23
C LEU A 41 11.95 -4.74 -5.14
N CYS A 42 12.11 -5.27 -6.36
CA CYS A 42 13.09 -4.74 -7.33
C CYS A 42 12.85 -3.25 -7.64
N THR A 43 11.60 -2.86 -7.89
CA THR A 43 11.21 -1.46 -8.16
C THR A 43 11.49 -0.54 -6.97
N ALA A 44 11.21 -0.97 -5.75
CA ALA A 44 11.42 -0.18 -4.55
C ALA A 44 12.91 0.00 -4.20
N ILE A 45 13.74 -1.03 -4.41
CA ILE A 45 15.20 -0.92 -4.33
C ILE A 45 15.70 0.12 -5.34
N GLN A 46 15.32 -0.04 -6.62
CA GLN A 46 15.72 0.91 -7.67
C GLN A 46 15.34 2.35 -7.31
N PHE A 47 14.13 2.57 -6.83
CA PHE A 47 13.64 3.91 -6.54
C PHE A 47 14.46 4.59 -5.44
N SER A 48 14.81 3.85 -4.38
CA SER A 48 15.52 4.38 -3.21
C SER A 48 17.03 4.58 -3.43
N LEU A 49 17.67 3.85 -4.36
CA LEU A 49 19.10 3.99 -4.71
C LEU A 49 19.55 5.41 -5.14
N TYR A 50 18.63 6.26 -5.58
CA TYR A 50 18.94 7.62 -6.05
C TYR A 50 18.93 8.68 -4.95
N PHE A 51 18.30 8.42 -3.80
CA PHE A 51 17.93 9.50 -2.88
C PHE A 51 19.12 10.28 -2.32
N SER A 52 20.19 9.59 -1.88
CA SER A 52 21.37 10.28 -1.33
C SER A 52 22.50 10.48 -2.33
N SER A 53 22.42 9.88 -3.54
CA SER A 53 23.43 10.01 -4.60
C SER A 53 23.12 11.13 -5.60
N MET A 54 21.84 11.46 -5.83
CA MET A 54 21.41 12.34 -6.92
C MET A 54 21.84 13.81 -6.76
N TRP A 55 21.78 14.37 -5.54
CA TRP A 55 22.19 15.75 -5.30
C TRP A 55 23.70 15.97 -5.51
N PRO A 56 24.62 15.22 -4.86
CA PRO A 56 26.06 15.34 -5.13
C PRO A 56 26.43 15.07 -6.59
N TYR A 57 25.74 14.12 -7.26
CA TYR A 57 25.97 13.84 -8.67
C TYR A 57 25.63 15.04 -9.57
N LEU A 58 24.51 15.72 -9.31
CA LEU A 58 24.14 16.93 -10.06
C LEU A 58 25.17 18.05 -9.87
N GLN A 59 25.65 18.28 -8.66
CA GLN A 59 26.71 19.27 -8.39
C GLN A 59 28.02 18.93 -9.12
N LEU A 60 28.33 17.65 -9.28
CA LEU A 60 29.50 17.16 -10.01
C LEU A 60 29.35 17.26 -11.53
N LEU A 61 28.13 17.10 -12.06
CA LEU A 61 27.82 17.30 -13.48
C LEU A 61 27.78 18.77 -13.88
N ASP A 62 27.31 19.65 -12.99
CA ASP A 62 27.18 21.09 -13.18
C ASP A 62 27.24 21.83 -11.81
N PRO A 63 28.37 22.49 -11.48
CA PRO A 63 28.52 23.25 -10.24
C PRO A 63 27.55 24.42 -10.07
N THR A 64 26.84 24.84 -11.13
CA THR A 64 25.82 25.91 -11.07
C THR A 64 24.44 25.42 -10.62
N VAL A 65 24.30 24.14 -10.28
CA VAL A 65 23.01 23.58 -9.86
C VAL A 65 22.58 24.10 -8.49
N THR A 66 21.32 24.53 -8.39
CA THR A 66 20.70 25.04 -7.16
C THR A 66 19.84 23.98 -6.48
N GLU A 67 19.59 24.14 -5.18
CA GLU A 67 18.64 23.30 -4.43
C GLU A 67 17.23 23.35 -5.04
N GLU A 68 16.83 24.51 -5.59
CA GLU A 68 15.59 24.68 -6.35
C GLU A 68 15.55 23.78 -7.60
N PHE A 69 16.65 23.72 -8.38
CA PHE A 69 16.73 22.84 -9.53
C PHE A 69 16.64 21.36 -9.13
N TYR A 70 17.26 20.98 -8.01
CA TYR A 70 17.10 19.64 -7.45
C TYR A 70 15.64 19.35 -7.06
N GLY A 71 14.95 20.33 -6.46
CA GLY A 71 13.51 20.29 -6.24
C GLY A 71 12.72 19.99 -7.51
N TYR A 72 13.03 20.68 -8.62
CA TYR A 72 12.42 20.38 -9.93
C TYR A 72 12.75 18.96 -10.42
N VAL A 73 14.00 18.48 -10.28
CA VAL A 73 14.40 17.10 -10.65
C VAL A 73 13.64 16.04 -9.84
N VAL A 74 13.36 16.28 -8.56
CA VAL A 74 12.50 15.42 -7.74
C VAL A 74 11.04 15.52 -8.19
N ALA A 75 10.54 16.73 -8.46
CA ALA A 75 9.15 16.96 -8.84
C ALA A 75 8.76 16.38 -10.21
N VAL A 76 9.64 16.42 -11.22
CA VAL A 76 9.34 15.85 -12.55
C VAL A 76 9.14 14.33 -12.54
N TYR A 77 9.69 13.62 -11.55
CA TYR A 77 9.40 12.21 -11.34
C TYR A 77 7.90 11.99 -11.04
N SER A 78 7.35 12.76 -10.10
CA SER A 78 5.92 12.75 -9.76
C SER A 78 5.06 13.22 -10.94
N ALA A 79 5.50 14.25 -11.69
CA ALA A 79 4.80 14.72 -12.88
C ALA A 79 4.69 13.63 -13.97
N GLY A 80 5.77 12.87 -14.19
CA GLY A 80 5.76 11.70 -15.07
C GLY A 80 4.72 10.66 -14.65
N LEU A 81 4.67 10.32 -13.35
CA LEU A 81 3.69 9.37 -12.81
C LEU A 81 2.24 9.87 -13.00
N ILE A 82 1.95 11.13 -12.67
CA ILE A 82 0.62 11.76 -12.80
C ILE A 82 0.10 11.64 -14.23
N ILE A 83 0.96 11.90 -15.22
CA ILE A 83 0.58 11.85 -16.64
C ILE A 83 0.43 10.40 -17.13
N ALA A 84 1.39 9.53 -16.79
CA ALA A 84 1.46 8.19 -17.37
C ALA A 84 0.47 7.20 -16.75
N ALA A 85 0.21 7.26 -15.44
CA ALA A 85 -0.57 6.23 -14.75
C ALA A 85 -2.01 6.06 -15.29
N PRO A 86 -2.79 7.12 -15.55
CA PRO A 86 -4.10 6.98 -16.18
C PRO A 86 -4.01 6.40 -17.60
N LEU A 87 -3.06 6.88 -18.41
CA LEU A 87 -2.89 6.48 -19.81
C LEU A 87 -2.53 4.99 -19.94
N ILE A 88 -1.54 4.54 -19.15
CA ILE A 88 -1.08 3.15 -19.12
C ILE A 88 -2.13 2.22 -18.50
N GLY A 89 -2.86 2.66 -17.46
CA GLY A 89 -3.98 1.91 -16.89
C GLY A 89 -5.15 1.73 -17.87
N LEU A 90 -5.51 2.79 -18.61
CA LEU A 90 -6.50 2.73 -19.69
C LEU A 90 -6.05 1.81 -20.83
N TRP A 91 -4.78 1.89 -21.23
CA TRP A 91 -4.18 1.00 -22.24
C TRP A 91 -4.25 -0.47 -21.81
N SER A 92 -3.88 -0.80 -20.56
CA SER A 92 -3.98 -2.16 -20.00
C SER A 92 -5.42 -2.69 -20.02
N ASN A 93 -6.39 -1.88 -19.62
CA ASN A 93 -7.80 -2.25 -19.71
C ASN A 93 -8.24 -2.50 -21.17
N LYS A 94 -7.75 -1.72 -22.14
CA LYS A 94 -8.04 -1.89 -23.59
C LYS A 94 -7.44 -3.18 -24.15
N VAL A 95 -6.18 -3.50 -23.84
CA VAL A 95 -5.50 -4.73 -24.32
C VAL A 95 -5.83 -5.99 -23.50
N LYS A 96 -6.61 -5.83 -22.42
CA LYS A 96 -7.08 -6.93 -21.54
C LYS A 96 -5.94 -7.78 -20.92
N ASN A 97 -4.75 -7.18 -20.75
CA ASN A 97 -3.62 -7.77 -20.04
C ASN A 97 -2.78 -6.67 -19.36
N ILE A 98 -2.02 -7.05 -18.32
CA ILE A 98 -1.00 -6.21 -17.68
C ILE A 98 0.41 -6.51 -18.22
N ARG A 99 0.66 -7.70 -18.81
CA ARG A 99 2.02 -8.10 -19.24
C ARG A 99 2.63 -7.13 -20.24
N THR A 100 1.91 -6.75 -21.29
CA THR A 100 2.46 -5.86 -22.32
C THR A 100 2.73 -4.44 -21.79
N PRO A 101 1.79 -3.79 -21.07
CA PRO A 101 2.06 -2.47 -20.50
C PRO A 101 3.13 -2.46 -19.39
N VAL A 102 3.22 -3.49 -18.54
CA VAL A 102 4.31 -3.62 -17.54
C VAL A 102 5.66 -3.74 -18.23
N ARG A 103 5.80 -4.60 -19.26
CA ARG A 103 7.05 -4.72 -20.05
C ARG A 103 7.46 -3.37 -20.66
N PHE A 104 6.51 -2.64 -21.24
CA PHE A 104 6.77 -1.28 -21.76
C PHE A 104 7.32 -0.35 -20.68
N CYS A 105 6.72 -0.33 -19.49
CA CYS A 105 7.19 0.47 -18.37
C CYS A 105 8.59 0.06 -17.86
N ILE A 106 8.91 -1.24 -17.85
CA ILE A 106 10.26 -1.70 -17.48
C ILE A 106 11.30 -1.28 -18.55
N CYS A 107 10.96 -1.37 -19.84
CA CYS A 107 11.81 -0.83 -20.92
C CYS A 107 12.00 0.68 -20.81
N LEU A 108 10.97 1.43 -20.42
CA LEU A 108 11.05 2.88 -20.20
C LEU A 108 11.92 3.23 -18.98
N GLN A 109 11.90 2.42 -17.91
CA GLN A 109 12.85 2.50 -16.79
C GLN A 109 14.28 2.22 -17.23
N LEU A 110 14.52 1.18 -18.03
CA LEU A 110 15.84 0.89 -18.59
C LEU A 110 16.37 2.09 -19.38
N ALA A 111 15.55 2.67 -20.28
CA ALA A 111 15.92 3.85 -21.06
C ALA A 111 16.22 5.08 -20.19
N GLY A 112 15.40 5.34 -19.16
CA GLY A 112 15.62 6.43 -18.21
C GLY A 112 16.91 6.26 -17.39
N ASN A 113 17.17 5.06 -16.86
CA ASN A 113 18.38 4.77 -16.11
C ASN A 113 19.64 4.81 -16.99
N LEU A 114 19.53 4.39 -18.26
CA LEU A 114 20.58 4.50 -19.26
C LEU A 114 20.92 5.97 -19.56
N LEU A 115 19.90 6.81 -19.78
CA LEU A 115 20.08 8.26 -19.96
C LEU A 115 20.74 8.92 -18.73
N TYR A 116 20.35 8.50 -17.52
CA TYR A 116 20.99 8.96 -16.29
C TYR A 116 22.48 8.58 -16.25
N PHE A 117 22.83 7.33 -16.57
CA PHE A 117 24.21 6.85 -16.56
C PHE A 117 25.10 7.57 -17.60
N PHE A 118 24.57 7.84 -18.79
CA PHE A 118 25.27 8.57 -19.86
C PHE A 118 25.23 10.10 -19.70
N ALA A 119 24.52 10.66 -18.71
CA ALA A 119 24.49 12.12 -18.50
C ALA A 119 25.90 12.73 -18.29
N GLN A 120 26.83 11.96 -17.73
CA GLN A 120 28.25 12.33 -17.58
C GLN A 120 29.00 12.56 -18.90
N THR A 121 28.63 11.86 -19.99
CA THR A 121 29.35 11.91 -21.27
C THR A 121 28.84 12.98 -22.21
N LEU A 122 27.72 13.63 -21.89
CA LEU A 122 27.15 14.68 -22.74
C LEU A 122 28.05 15.93 -22.75
N PRO A 123 28.21 16.62 -23.89
CA PRO A 123 29.05 17.81 -23.99
C PRO A 123 28.43 19.03 -23.28
N PHE A 124 27.10 19.12 -23.23
CA PHE A 124 26.35 20.18 -22.56
C PHE A 124 25.02 19.63 -22.01
N GLY A 125 24.33 20.41 -21.17
CA GLY A 125 22.97 20.09 -20.71
C GLY A 125 22.84 18.91 -19.73
N ARG A 126 23.94 18.46 -19.11
CA ARG A 126 24.01 17.26 -18.26
C ARG A 126 22.94 17.22 -17.16
N LYS A 127 22.70 18.34 -16.46
CA LYS A 127 21.66 18.45 -15.42
C LYS A 127 20.24 18.26 -15.95
N PHE A 128 19.98 18.69 -17.19
CA PHE A 128 18.68 18.46 -17.86
C PHE A 128 18.53 17.02 -18.33
N ALA A 129 19.61 16.35 -18.76
CA ALA A 129 19.56 14.92 -19.08
C ALA A 129 19.18 14.07 -17.86
N VAL A 130 19.71 14.41 -16.67
CA VAL A 130 19.27 13.82 -15.40
C VAL A 130 17.79 14.12 -15.13
N MET A 131 17.33 15.36 -15.32
CA MET A 131 15.92 15.73 -15.16
C MET A 131 14.99 14.90 -16.07
N PHE A 132 15.31 14.78 -17.37
CA PHE A 132 14.55 13.96 -18.32
C PHE A 132 14.60 12.46 -17.98
N ALA A 133 15.75 11.95 -17.53
CA ALA A 133 15.87 10.58 -17.03
C ALA A 133 14.91 10.33 -15.86
N ARG A 134 14.87 11.24 -14.87
CA ARG A 134 13.95 11.15 -13.72
C ARG A 134 12.48 11.23 -14.15
N PHE A 135 12.13 12.05 -15.13
CA PHE A 135 10.78 12.06 -15.73
C PHE A 135 10.40 10.71 -16.35
N PHE A 136 11.27 10.09 -17.15
CA PHE A 136 10.99 8.78 -17.78
C PHE A 136 10.84 7.65 -16.74
N VAL A 137 11.72 7.59 -15.74
CA VAL A 137 11.62 6.61 -14.64
C VAL A 137 10.35 6.86 -13.79
N GLY A 138 9.92 8.11 -13.66
CA GLY A 138 8.67 8.50 -13.00
C GLY A 138 7.43 8.05 -13.76
N ALA A 139 7.36 8.36 -15.06
CA ALA A 139 6.29 7.90 -15.95
C ALA A 139 6.18 6.36 -15.95
N ALA A 140 7.31 5.67 -15.95
CA ALA A 140 7.36 4.22 -15.88
C ALA A 140 6.97 3.61 -14.52
N CYS A 141 6.92 4.38 -13.44
CA CYS A 141 6.60 3.87 -12.09
C CYS A 141 5.19 3.27 -12.00
N CYS A 142 4.26 3.71 -12.87
CA CYS A 142 2.86 3.25 -12.92
C CYS A 142 2.65 1.76 -13.24
N HIS A 143 3.71 1.02 -13.56
CA HIS A 143 3.63 -0.45 -13.57
C HIS A 143 3.24 -1.01 -12.18
N SER A 144 3.55 -0.28 -11.10
CA SER A 144 3.13 -0.62 -9.74
C SER A 144 1.61 -0.74 -9.64
N GLY A 145 0.84 0.21 -10.18
CA GLY A 145 -0.62 0.17 -10.22
C GLY A 145 -1.18 -0.96 -11.09
N LEU A 146 -0.47 -1.35 -12.15
CA LEU A 146 -0.81 -2.54 -12.92
C LEU A 146 -0.59 -3.84 -12.12
N LEU A 147 0.50 -3.92 -11.35
CA LEU A 147 0.77 -5.06 -10.47
C LEU A 147 -0.22 -5.12 -9.29
N LYS A 148 -0.61 -3.99 -8.69
CA LYS A 148 -1.73 -3.89 -7.73
C LYS A 148 -3.05 -4.34 -8.36
N ALA A 149 -3.36 -3.87 -9.57
CA ALA A 149 -4.57 -4.28 -10.30
C ALA A 149 -4.57 -5.78 -10.60
N TYR A 150 -3.41 -6.37 -10.90
CA TYR A 150 -3.27 -7.82 -11.02
C TYR A 150 -3.46 -8.51 -9.66
N ALA A 151 -2.82 -8.06 -8.58
CA ALA A 151 -3.05 -8.60 -7.23
C ALA A 151 -4.55 -8.65 -6.88
N ALA A 152 -5.27 -7.56 -7.16
CA ALA A 152 -6.72 -7.44 -6.98
C ALA A 152 -7.55 -8.43 -7.80
N THR A 153 -7.21 -8.61 -9.09
CA THR A 153 -8.03 -9.35 -10.07
C THR A 153 -7.59 -10.79 -10.31
N ALA A 154 -6.39 -11.16 -9.84
CA ALA A 154 -5.91 -12.53 -9.77
C ALA A 154 -6.32 -13.21 -8.45
N SER A 155 -6.50 -12.47 -7.35
CA SER A 155 -6.95 -13.03 -6.06
C SER A 155 -8.47 -13.08 -5.91
N VAL A 156 -8.94 -14.13 -5.24
CA VAL A 156 -10.32 -14.21 -4.77
C VAL A 156 -10.58 -13.21 -3.64
N SER A 157 -11.85 -12.84 -3.43
CA SER A 157 -12.23 -11.80 -2.46
C SER A 157 -11.78 -12.08 -1.01
N ALA A 158 -11.63 -13.35 -0.63
CA ALA A 158 -11.11 -13.75 0.69
C ALA A 158 -9.59 -13.49 0.81
N ASP A 159 -8.80 -13.93 -0.18
CA ASP A 159 -7.34 -13.82 -0.18
C ASP A 159 -6.80 -12.42 -0.50
N ARG A 160 -7.66 -11.52 -1.01
CA ARG A 160 -7.25 -10.24 -1.60
C ARG A 160 -6.39 -9.36 -0.69
N SER A 161 -6.69 -9.29 0.60
CA SER A 161 -5.86 -8.54 1.57
C SER A 161 -4.47 -9.14 1.72
N ARG A 162 -4.33 -10.47 1.72
CA ARG A 162 -3.02 -11.15 1.77
C ARG A 162 -2.24 -10.96 0.46
N ALA A 163 -2.92 -10.97 -0.69
CA ALA A 163 -2.30 -10.67 -1.98
C ALA A 163 -1.79 -9.22 -2.07
N MET A 164 -2.56 -8.25 -1.57
CA MET A 164 -2.11 -6.86 -1.46
C MET A 164 -0.94 -6.72 -0.50
N ALA A 165 -1.00 -7.35 0.68
CA ALA A 165 0.07 -7.30 1.68
C ALA A 165 1.41 -7.88 1.18
N ILE A 166 1.39 -8.89 0.30
CA ILE A 166 2.60 -9.42 -0.34
C ILE A 166 3.21 -8.38 -1.30
N PHE A 167 2.37 -7.70 -2.09
CA PHE A 167 2.84 -6.64 -2.99
C PHE A 167 3.42 -5.45 -2.19
N THR A 168 2.67 -4.90 -1.25
CA THR A 168 3.09 -3.72 -0.46
C THR A 168 4.24 -4.04 0.50
N GLY A 169 4.27 -5.26 1.06
CA GLY A 169 5.40 -5.75 1.84
C GLY A 169 6.68 -5.88 1.01
N GLY A 170 6.58 -6.28 -0.26
CA GLY A 170 7.69 -6.24 -1.22
C GLY A 170 8.23 -4.82 -1.42
N VAL A 171 7.34 -3.83 -1.60
CA VAL A 171 7.73 -2.41 -1.67
C VAL A 171 8.46 -1.96 -0.41
N ALA A 172 7.88 -2.16 0.78
CA ALA A 172 8.47 -1.71 2.04
C ALA A 172 9.83 -2.38 2.32
N PHE A 173 9.96 -3.67 2.01
CA PHE A 173 11.24 -4.38 2.11
C PHE A 173 12.31 -3.79 1.18
N GLY A 174 11.93 -3.43 -0.05
CA GLY A 174 12.86 -2.81 -1.00
C GLY A 174 13.28 -1.38 -0.64
N LEU A 175 12.36 -0.58 -0.08
CA LEU A 175 12.67 0.73 0.48
C LEU A 175 13.62 0.63 1.69
N THR A 176 13.48 -0.43 2.50
CA THR A 176 14.38 -0.70 3.63
C THR A 176 15.79 -1.09 3.15
N ILE A 177 15.90 -1.92 2.12
CA ILE A 177 17.18 -2.46 1.63
C ILE A 177 17.96 -1.47 0.76
N GLY A 178 17.28 -0.67 -0.06
CA GLY A 178 17.93 0.17 -1.08
C GLY A 178 19.01 1.13 -0.56
N PRO A 179 18.80 1.89 0.52
CA PRO A 179 19.86 2.72 1.12
C PRO A 179 21.07 1.90 1.58
N GLY A 180 20.85 0.70 2.12
CA GLY A 180 21.93 -0.23 2.49
C GLY A 180 22.74 -0.71 1.29
N LEU A 181 22.09 -0.99 0.16
CA LEU A 181 22.79 -1.31 -1.10
C LEU A 181 23.61 -0.14 -1.63
N GLN A 182 23.18 1.11 -1.41
CA GLN A 182 23.96 2.28 -1.83
C GLN A 182 25.29 2.39 -1.05
N LEU A 183 25.35 1.96 0.21
CA LEU A 183 26.60 1.93 1.00
C LEU A 183 27.66 1.00 0.39
N ILE A 184 27.25 -0.07 -0.31
CA ILE A 184 28.16 -1.00 -1.01
C ILE A 184 28.92 -0.28 -2.14
N PHE A 185 28.40 0.83 -2.65
CA PHE A 185 29.04 1.61 -3.73
C PHE A 185 29.99 2.71 -3.21
N VAL A 186 29.97 3.02 -1.91
CA VAL A 186 30.85 4.05 -1.32
C VAL A 186 32.36 3.73 -1.50
N PRO A 187 32.84 2.48 -1.33
CA PRO A 187 34.25 2.13 -1.55
C PRO A 187 34.77 2.35 -2.97
N LEU A 188 33.89 2.51 -3.98
CA LEU A 188 34.31 2.86 -5.34
C LEU A 188 34.85 4.30 -5.45
N GLY A 189 34.52 5.16 -4.49
CA GLY A 189 34.98 6.55 -4.48
C GLY A 189 34.49 7.39 -5.66
N PHE A 190 35.15 8.54 -5.83
CA PHE A 190 35.16 9.35 -7.04
C PHE A 190 36.63 9.74 -7.32
N PRO A 191 37.14 9.71 -8.57
CA PRO A 191 36.43 9.49 -9.84
C PRO A 191 36.09 8.02 -10.17
N GLY A 192 36.43 7.08 -9.29
CA GLY A 192 36.26 5.65 -9.54
C GLY A 192 37.18 5.15 -10.65
N PHE A 193 36.70 4.18 -11.44
CA PHE A 193 37.48 3.60 -12.55
C PHE A 193 36.89 3.98 -13.91
N LYS A 194 37.77 4.14 -14.91
CA LYS A 194 37.38 4.47 -16.29
C LYS A 194 37.24 3.22 -17.15
N LEU A 195 36.08 3.03 -17.75
CA LEU A 195 35.83 2.01 -18.77
C LEU A 195 35.90 2.67 -20.16
N PHE A 196 36.71 2.10 -21.06
CA PHE A 196 36.98 2.62 -22.41
C PHE A 196 37.40 4.10 -22.47
N ASN A 197 38.05 4.64 -21.41
CA ASN A 197 38.41 6.06 -21.22
C ASN A 197 37.26 7.09 -21.28
N LEU A 198 36.03 6.67 -21.58
CA LEU A 198 34.85 7.53 -21.79
C LEU A 198 33.86 7.45 -20.61
N LEU A 199 33.69 6.28 -20.01
CA LEU A 199 32.71 6.03 -18.95
C LEU A 199 33.39 5.97 -17.59
N GLN A 200 32.97 6.82 -16.64
CA GLN A 200 33.43 6.73 -15.26
C GLN A 200 32.42 5.88 -14.48
N ILE A 201 32.89 4.79 -13.88
CA ILE A 201 32.13 3.96 -12.95
C ILE A 201 32.62 4.29 -11.54
N ASN A 202 31.75 4.97 -10.79
CA ASN A 202 32.02 5.55 -9.48
C ASN A 202 30.77 5.46 -8.60
N MET A 203 30.85 5.92 -7.34
CA MET A 203 29.75 5.83 -6.38
C MET A 203 28.41 6.46 -6.85
N TYR A 204 28.44 7.39 -7.80
CA TYR A 204 27.26 8.08 -8.35
C TYR A 204 26.71 7.47 -9.64
N THR A 205 27.56 6.77 -10.40
CA THR A 205 27.19 6.15 -11.69
C THR A 205 26.94 4.65 -11.57
N THR A 206 27.33 4.01 -10.46
CA THR A 206 26.94 2.62 -10.14
C THR A 206 25.45 2.44 -9.77
N PRO A 207 24.77 3.34 -9.02
CA PRO A 207 23.33 3.23 -8.75
C PRO A 207 22.44 3.00 -9.99
N PRO A 208 22.56 3.76 -11.11
CA PRO A 208 21.77 3.47 -12.31
C PRO A 208 22.15 2.16 -13.02
N LEU A 209 23.40 1.68 -12.91
CA LEU A 209 23.78 0.35 -13.41
C LEU A 209 23.11 -0.77 -12.59
N ALA A 210 23.09 -0.65 -11.26
CA ALA A 210 22.38 -1.58 -10.38
C ALA A 210 20.86 -1.56 -10.66
N ALA A 211 20.27 -0.38 -10.86
CA ALA A 211 18.89 -0.24 -11.29
C ALA A 211 18.63 -0.90 -12.66
N MET A 212 19.53 -0.75 -13.63
CA MET A 212 19.43 -1.42 -14.95
C MET A 212 19.49 -2.94 -14.83
N PHE A 213 20.34 -3.48 -13.96
CA PHE A 213 20.39 -4.92 -13.67
C PHE A 213 19.06 -5.41 -13.09
N LEU A 214 18.55 -4.76 -12.04
CA LEU A 214 17.25 -5.10 -11.42
C LEU A 214 16.08 -5.03 -12.42
N ASN A 215 16.05 -4.00 -13.28
CA ASN A 215 15.05 -3.92 -14.35
C ASN A 215 15.17 -5.04 -15.38
N SER A 216 16.40 -5.44 -15.72
CA SER A 216 16.64 -6.54 -16.67
C SER A 216 16.15 -7.88 -16.08
N THR A 217 16.40 -8.12 -14.79
CA THR A 217 15.84 -9.25 -14.05
C THR A 217 14.31 -9.18 -13.97
N ALA A 218 13.74 -8.02 -13.68
CA ALA A 218 12.28 -7.81 -13.65
C ALA A 218 11.63 -8.06 -15.03
N LEU A 219 12.27 -7.59 -16.11
CA LEU A 219 11.83 -7.81 -17.49
C LEU A 219 11.89 -9.30 -17.85
N PHE A 220 12.96 -10.00 -17.46
CA PHE A 220 13.09 -11.44 -17.63
C PHE A 220 11.97 -12.20 -16.91
N ILE A 221 11.74 -11.90 -15.62
CA ILE A 221 10.65 -12.50 -14.83
C ILE A 221 9.29 -12.25 -15.51
N MET A 222 9.00 -11.00 -15.88
CA MET A 222 7.72 -10.65 -16.52
C MET A 222 7.52 -11.27 -17.92
N THR A 223 8.62 -11.58 -18.60
CA THR A 223 8.62 -12.14 -19.95
C THR A 223 8.50 -13.66 -19.96
N PHE A 224 9.30 -14.36 -19.13
CA PHE A 224 9.47 -15.81 -19.20
C PHE A 224 8.85 -16.58 -18.02
N VAL A 225 8.76 -15.97 -16.83
CA VAL A 225 8.37 -16.68 -15.59
C VAL A 225 6.94 -16.33 -15.13
N PHE A 226 6.51 -15.10 -15.39
CA PHE A 226 5.20 -14.61 -14.95
C PHE A 226 4.04 -15.14 -15.81
N GLU A 227 3.18 -15.94 -15.19
CA GLU A 227 1.91 -16.41 -15.73
C GLU A 227 0.76 -15.50 -15.26
N GLU A 228 -0.14 -15.14 -16.18
CA GLU A 228 -1.19 -14.14 -15.96
C GLU A 228 -2.57 -14.81 -15.93
N THR A 229 -3.13 -14.94 -14.72
CA THR A 229 -4.39 -15.63 -14.46
C THR A 229 -5.32 -14.76 -13.61
N TYR A 230 -6.61 -14.70 -13.96
CA TYR A 230 -7.57 -13.74 -13.41
C TYR A 230 -8.72 -14.38 -12.62
N ALA A 231 -8.40 -15.09 -11.53
CA ALA A 231 -9.40 -15.80 -10.71
C ALA A 231 -10.38 -14.87 -9.96
N GLY A 232 -10.10 -13.57 -9.87
CA GLY A 232 -10.94 -12.57 -9.22
C GLY A 232 -11.88 -11.78 -10.14
N LEU A 233 -11.93 -12.10 -11.45
CA LEU A 233 -12.85 -11.48 -12.41
C LEU A 233 -14.14 -12.28 -12.59
N ALA A 234 -15.27 -11.58 -12.77
CA ALA A 234 -16.53 -12.23 -13.12
C ALA A 234 -16.44 -12.88 -14.51
N GLY A 235 -16.98 -14.09 -14.63
CA GLY A 235 -16.89 -14.91 -15.85
C GLY A 235 -15.65 -15.80 -15.94
N GLY A 236 -14.75 -15.80 -14.94
CA GLY A 236 -13.73 -16.84 -14.77
C GLY A 236 -12.81 -17.07 -15.98
N SER A 237 -12.23 -16.01 -16.52
CA SER A 237 -11.27 -16.12 -17.62
C SER A 237 -9.92 -16.62 -17.11
N SER A 238 -9.76 -17.94 -16.99
CA SER A 238 -8.46 -18.55 -17.26
C SER A 238 -8.08 -18.17 -18.69
N ASN A 239 -6.81 -17.84 -18.93
CA ASN A 239 -6.26 -17.70 -20.29
C ASN A 239 -5.88 -19.08 -20.86
N GLU A 240 -6.61 -20.14 -20.46
CA GLU A 240 -6.48 -21.42 -21.13
C GLU A 240 -7.11 -21.28 -22.51
N ALA A 241 -6.31 -21.57 -23.54
CA ALA A 241 -6.77 -21.57 -24.91
C ALA A 241 -7.71 -22.77 -25.12
N VAL A 242 -8.99 -22.58 -24.78
CA VAL A 242 -10.08 -23.45 -25.24
C VAL A 242 -9.97 -23.47 -26.76
N LYS A 243 -9.53 -24.60 -27.33
CA LYS A 243 -9.27 -24.75 -28.76
C LYS A 243 -10.54 -24.59 -29.61
N ASP A 244 -11.70 -24.63 -28.97
CA ASP A 244 -13.01 -24.56 -29.58
C ASP A 244 -13.72 -23.22 -29.32
N LYS A 245 -13.87 -22.43 -30.39
CA LYS A 245 -14.47 -21.09 -30.36
C LYS A 245 -15.98 -21.10 -30.14
N GLU A 246 -16.64 -22.25 -30.32
CA GLU A 246 -18.08 -22.36 -30.13
C GLU A 246 -18.40 -22.68 -28.65
N ALA A 247 -17.62 -23.56 -28.02
CA ALA A 247 -17.68 -23.78 -26.58
C ALA A 247 -17.37 -22.49 -25.76
N GLU A 248 -16.36 -21.69 -26.16
CA GLU A 248 -16.07 -20.40 -25.50
C GLU A 248 -17.25 -19.41 -25.61
N LYS A 249 -17.99 -19.44 -26.73
CA LYS A 249 -19.17 -18.59 -26.96
C LYS A 249 -20.35 -18.98 -26.08
N GLU A 250 -20.67 -20.27 -26.00
CA GLU A 250 -21.80 -20.74 -25.19
C GLU A 250 -21.52 -20.62 -23.68
N ILE A 251 -20.28 -20.89 -23.24
CA ILE A 251 -19.87 -20.62 -21.84
C ILE A 251 -19.95 -19.12 -21.51
N ARG A 252 -19.58 -18.23 -22.45
CA ARG A 252 -19.72 -16.77 -22.25
C ARG A 252 -21.17 -16.32 -22.16
N LYS A 253 -22.07 -16.83 -23.02
CA LYS A 253 -23.51 -16.55 -22.93
C LYS A 253 -24.10 -17.04 -21.60
N ALA A 254 -23.72 -18.25 -21.17
CA ALA A 254 -24.18 -18.83 -19.91
C ALA A 254 -23.64 -18.10 -18.66
N LYS A 255 -22.47 -17.46 -18.75
CA LYS A 255 -21.81 -16.70 -17.65
C LYS A 255 -21.86 -15.17 -17.85
N GLU A 256 -22.86 -14.61 -18.54
CA GLU A 256 -23.00 -13.15 -18.69
C GLU A 256 -23.53 -12.47 -17.41
N ILE A 257 -22.74 -12.57 -16.33
CA ILE A 257 -23.00 -11.96 -15.03
C ILE A 257 -22.91 -10.43 -15.18
N LYS A 258 -24.07 -9.78 -15.26
CA LYS A 258 -24.20 -8.33 -15.36
C LYS A 258 -23.71 -7.65 -14.07
N ILE A 259 -22.42 -7.30 -14.03
CA ILE A 259 -21.79 -6.65 -12.87
C ILE A 259 -22.47 -5.29 -12.61
N PRO A 260 -23.02 -5.04 -11.41
CA PRO A 260 -23.65 -3.76 -11.10
C PRO A 260 -22.64 -2.59 -11.09
N PRO A 261 -23.11 -1.35 -11.28
CA PRO A 261 -22.27 -0.17 -11.08
C PRO A 261 -21.78 -0.09 -9.63
N PHE A 262 -20.59 0.47 -9.45
CA PHE A 262 -19.99 0.70 -8.13
C PHE A 262 -20.42 2.06 -7.56
N ASP A 263 -20.36 2.21 -6.24
CA ASP A 263 -20.56 3.51 -5.60
C ASP A 263 -19.36 4.43 -5.93
N LYS A 264 -19.63 5.46 -6.74
CA LYS A 264 -18.64 6.47 -7.15
C LYS A 264 -18.15 7.30 -5.97
N LEU A 265 -18.99 7.55 -4.96
CA LEU A 265 -18.62 8.31 -3.77
C LEU A 265 -17.67 7.49 -2.89
N ALA A 266 -17.94 6.19 -2.73
CA ALA A 266 -17.03 5.27 -2.06
C ALA A 266 -15.66 5.22 -2.77
N LEU A 267 -15.63 5.28 -4.10
CA LEU A 267 -14.38 5.39 -4.86
C LEU A 267 -13.64 6.70 -4.55
N VAL A 268 -14.32 7.85 -4.61
CA VAL A 268 -13.73 9.18 -4.32
C VAL A 268 -13.16 9.25 -2.90
N LEU A 269 -13.82 8.62 -1.92
CA LEU A 269 -13.30 8.54 -0.54
C LEU A 269 -12.02 7.70 -0.44
N CYS A 270 -11.88 6.64 -1.23
CA CYS A 270 -10.62 5.90 -1.32
C CYS A 270 -9.51 6.73 -1.98
N HIS A 271 -9.82 7.53 -3.02
CA HIS A 271 -8.88 8.49 -3.60
C HIS A 271 -8.43 9.54 -2.58
N LEU A 272 -9.37 10.12 -1.82
CA LEU A 272 -9.05 11.06 -0.75
C LEU A 272 -8.19 10.42 0.34
N GLY A 273 -8.52 9.20 0.77
CA GLY A 273 -7.68 8.45 1.72
C GLY A 273 -6.25 8.25 1.21
N ARG A 274 -6.08 7.90 -0.06
CA ARG A 274 -4.74 7.72 -0.66
C ARG A 274 -3.99 9.04 -0.77
N PHE A 275 -4.68 10.10 -1.18
CA PHE A 275 -4.13 11.46 -1.20
C PHE A 275 -3.62 11.86 0.18
N THR A 276 -4.48 11.78 1.20
CA THR A 276 -4.17 12.15 2.58
C THR A 276 -3.00 11.35 3.14
N GLN A 277 -2.97 10.03 2.94
CA GLN A 277 -1.86 9.19 3.35
C GLN A 277 -0.53 9.63 2.71
N THR A 278 -0.48 9.77 1.39
CA THR A 278 0.76 10.15 0.70
C THR A 278 1.20 11.59 1.01
N PHE A 279 0.23 12.52 1.10
CA PHE A 279 0.48 13.91 1.47
C PHE A 279 1.22 13.98 2.81
N THR A 280 0.63 13.36 3.84
CA THR A 280 1.20 13.31 5.20
C THR A 280 2.62 12.75 5.22
N PHE A 281 2.88 11.68 4.46
CA PHE A 281 4.21 11.05 4.41
C PHE A 281 5.26 11.99 3.81
N THR A 282 4.93 12.55 2.65
CA THR A 282 5.87 13.33 1.83
C THR A 282 6.13 14.69 2.44
N ALA A 283 5.17 15.24 3.20
CA ALA A 283 5.36 16.41 4.04
C ALA A 283 6.37 16.16 5.16
N LEU A 284 6.18 15.10 5.98
CA LEU A 284 7.12 14.71 7.04
C LEU A 284 8.52 14.39 6.47
N GLU A 285 8.58 13.69 5.33
CA GLU A 285 9.82 13.39 4.58
C GLU A 285 10.56 14.67 4.18
N THR A 286 9.84 15.69 3.71
CA THR A 286 10.45 16.94 3.22
C THR A 286 10.98 17.81 4.35
N ILE A 287 10.20 18.03 5.41
CA ILE A 287 10.59 18.96 6.48
C ILE A 287 11.44 18.30 7.57
N GLY A 288 11.51 16.95 7.65
CA GLY A 288 12.13 16.23 8.76
C GLY A 288 13.55 16.67 9.10
N THR A 289 14.43 16.85 8.10
CA THR A 289 15.81 17.33 8.31
C THR A 289 15.84 18.78 8.78
N ALA A 290 15.02 19.66 8.21
CA ALA A 290 14.93 21.06 8.61
C ALA A 290 14.39 21.22 10.04
N TYR A 291 13.36 20.46 10.38
CA TYR A 291 12.79 20.35 11.72
C TYR A 291 13.84 19.88 12.73
N ALA A 292 14.59 18.83 12.41
CA ALA A 292 15.60 18.29 13.31
C ALA A 292 16.73 19.30 13.60
N MET A 293 17.22 20.03 12.58
CA MET A 293 18.22 21.08 12.78
C MET A 293 17.72 22.24 13.67
N THR A 294 16.48 22.71 13.46
CA THR A 294 15.98 23.89 14.18
C THR A 294 15.35 23.58 15.54
N ILE A 295 14.69 22.43 15.70
CA ILE A 295 13.95 22.06 16.92
C ILE A 295 14.80 21.22 17.89
N PHE A 296 15.67 20.35 17.37
CA PHE A 296 16.56 19.52 18.19
C PHE A 296 17.98 20.07 18.31
N ALA A 297 18.27 21.20 17.65
CA ALA A 297 19.60 21.82 17.61
C ALA A 297 20.70 20.87 17.15
N TRP A 298 20.38 20.00 16.18
CA TRP A 298 21.34 19.10 15.55
C TRP A 298 22.12 19.82 14.44
N THR A 299 23.41 19.50 14.30
CA THR A 299 24.19 19.90 13.13
C THR A 299 23.61 19.30 11.85
N LYS A 300 23.97 19.83 10.68
CA LYS A 300 23.52 19.30 9.38
C LYS A 300 23.85 17.81 9.23
N LYS A 301 25.04 17.41 9.70
CA LYS A 301 25.53 16.03 9.66
C LYS A 301 24.70 15.09 10.55
N GLU A 302 24.44 15.50 11.80
CA GLU A 302 23.60 14.74 12.73
C GLU A 302 22.16 14.63 12.23
N ALA A 303 21.58 15.72 11.74
CA ALA A 303 20.21 15.74 11.21
C ALA A 303 20.02 14.75 10.05
N VAL A 304 20.88 14.80 9.03
CA VAL A 304 20.83 13.83 7.92
C VAL A 304 21.01 12.39 8.41
N THR A 305 21.93 12.15 9.34
CA THR A 305 22.23 10.80 9.86
C THR A 305 21.07 10.23 10.67
N TYR A 306 20.56 10.95 11.66
CA TYR A 306 19.52 10.45 12.57
C TYR A 306 18.13 10.40 11.94
N VAL A 307 17.81 11.29 10.99
CA VAL A 307 16.58 11.18 10.19
C VAL A 307 16.65 9.91 9.32
N ALA A 308 17.75 9.66 8.61
CA ALA A 308 17.91 8.44 7.79
C ALA A 308 17.81 7.15 8.63
N ILE A 309 18.39 7.13 9.84
CA ILE A 309 18.27 6.03 10.81
C ILE A 309 16.79 5.82 11.21
N SER A 310 16.06 6.90 11.51
CA SER A 310 14.66 6.83 11.92
C SER A 310 13.74 6.32 10.82
N TYR A 311 13.92 6.76 9.57
CA TYR A 311 13.19 6.22 8.42
C TYR A 311 13.54 4.74 8.15
N SER A 312 14.79 4.32 8.41
CA SER A 312 15.19 2.91 8.29
C SER A 312 14.47 2.04 9.33
N PHE A 313 14.47 2.45 10.61
CA PHE A 313 13.72 1.73 11.65
C PHE A 313 12.21 1.72 11.42
N MET A 314 11.62 2.83 10.95
CA MET A 314 10.22 2.90 10.56
C MET A 314 9.88 1.88 9.46
N SER A 315 10.75 1.73 8.46
CA SER A 315 10.56 0.78 7.35
C SER A 315 10.70 -0.67 7.81
N VAL A 316 11.60 -0.95 8.77
CA VAL A 316 11.69 -2.26 9.44
C VAL A 316 10.40 -2.58 10.22
N VAL A 317 9.84 -1.61 10.95
CA VAL A 317 8.55 -1.79 11.65
C VAL A 317 7.41 -2.05 10.66
N GLU A 318 7.35 -1.31 9.54
CA GLU A 318 6.35 -1.53 8.48
C GLU A 318 6.49 -2.94 7.88
N PHE A 319 7.71 -3.38 7.59
CA PHE A 319 8.00 -4.72 7.07
C PHE A 319 7.61 -5.84 8.05
N VAL A 320 7.94 -5.70 9.34
CA VAL A 320 7.52 -6.65 10.38
C VAL A 320 5.99 -6.70 10.49
N ALA A 321 5.30 -5.56 10.38
CA ALA A 321 3.84 -5.52 10.37
C ALA A 321 3.24 -6.27 9.15
N TYR A 322 3.80 -6.13 7.94
CA TYR A 322 3.38 -6.94 6.79
C TYR A 322 3.66 -8.44 6.98
N ALA A 323 4.84 -8.79 7.51
CA ALA A 323 5.21 -10.17 7.77
C ALA A 323 4.24 -10.82 8.77
N LEU A 324 3.95 -10.16 9.89
CA LEU A 324 2.95 -10.59 10.85
C LEU A 324 1.56 -10.72 10.21
N PHE A 325 1.15 -9.76 9.39
CA PHE A 325 -0.13 -9.81 8.69
C PHE A 325 -0.26 -11.06 7.80
N VAL A 326 0.75 -11.36 7.00
CA VAL A 326 0.77 -12.50 6.06
C VAL A 326 0.91 -13.84 6.79
N PHE A 327 1.88 -13.97 7.70
CA PHE A 327 2.19 -15.24 8.36
C PHE A 327 1.19 -15.61 9.46
N ALA A 328 0.75 -14.66 10.28
CA ALA A 328 -0.26 -14.90 11.31
C ALA A 328 -1.71 -14.90 10.78
N LYS A 329 -1.90 -14.73 9.45
CA LYS A 329 -3.21 -14.73 8.76
C LYS A 329 -4.21 -13.75 9.40
N LEU A 330 -3.73 -12.54 9.67
CA LEU A 330 -4.53 -11.47 10.30
C LEU A 330 -5.65 -10.96 9.38
N ASP A 331 -5.62 -11.33 8.09
CA ASP A 331 -6.71 -11.10 7.13
C ASP A 331 -8.09 -11.56 7.65
N ARG A 332 -8.12 -12.63 8.47
CA ARG A 332 -9.34 -13.18 9.07
C ARG A 332 -10.02 -12.24 10.07
N TRP A 333 -9.26 -11.36 10.70
CA TRP A 333 -9.75 -10.40 11.70
C TRP A 333 -9.89 -8.98 11.14
N LEU A 334 -9.48 -8.76 9.88
CA LEU A 334 -9.34 -7.44 9.29
C LEU A 334 -10.69 -6.83 8.84
N LYS A 335 -11.37 -6.14 9.76
CA LYS A 335 -12.46 -5.21 9.44
C LYS A 335 -11.91 -3.99 8.68
N LEU A 336 -11.88 -4.04 7.35
CA LEU A 336 -11.20 -3.07 6.47
C LEU A 336 -11.45 -1.60 6.83
N ARG A 337 -12.71 -1.17 6.92
CA ARG A 337 -13.08 0.24 7.16
C ARG A 337 -12.62 0.74 8.52
N PHE A 338 -12.79 -0.08 9.56
CA PHE A 338 -12.41 0.22 10.94
C PHE A 338 -10.89 0.33 11.08
N HIS A 339 -10.14 -0.66 10.59
CA HIS A 339 -8.69 -0.63 10.69
C HIS A 339 -8.06 0.50 9.86
N CYS A 340 -8.65 0.86 8.70
CA CYS A 340 -8.24 2.04 7.94
C CYS A 340 -8.38 3.33 8.75
N LEU A 341 -9.53 3.51 9.44
CA LEU A 341 -9.74 4.63 10.38
C LEU A 341 -8.73 4.61 11.54
N CYS A 342 -8.44 3.44 12.12
CA CYS A 342 -7.42 3.32 13.18
C CYS A 342 -6.03 3.77 12.69
N GLY A 343 -5.67 3.46 11.45
CA GLY A 343 -4.43 3.94 10.84
C GLY A 343 -4.39 5.47 10.70
N PHE A 344 -5.44 6.09 10.13
CA PHE A 344 -5.51 7.55 10.05
C PHE A 344 -5.56 8.23 11.43
N ALA A 345 -6.26 7.65 12.41
CA ALA A 345 -6.25 8.12 13.79
C ALA A 345 -4.85 8.03 14.42
N GLY A 346 -4.08 6.98 14.11
CA GLY A 346 -2.67 6.87 14.48
C GLY A 346 -1.85 8.05 13.93
N LEU A 347 -2.02 8.41 12.67
CA LEU A 347 -1.34 9.58 12.08
C LEU A 347 -1.76 10.90 12.74
N ILE A 348 -3.03 11.07 13.14
CA ILE A 348 -3.45 12.25 13.91
C ILE A 348 -2.78 12.26 15.30
N ILE A 349 -2.76 11.12 15.99
CA ILE A 349 -2.12 10.96 17.31
C ILE A 349 -0.62 11.29 17.25
N LEU A 350 0.09 10.86 16.20
CA LEU A 350 1.48 11.24 15.94
C LEU A 350 1.66 12.76 15.91
N HIS A 351 0.85 13.47 15.12
CA HIS A 351 0.96 14.93 15.01
C HIS A 351 0.60 15.62 16.33
N LEU A 352 -0.39 15.13 17.10
CA LEU A 352 -0.73 15.68 18.41
C LEU A 352 0.39 15.47 19.45
N ILE A 353 1.06 14.32 19.45
CA ILE A 353 2.19 14.01 20.34
C ILE A 353 3.45 14.80 19.97
N THR A 354 3.70 15.02 18.68
CA THR A 354 4.87 15.76 18.15
C THR A 354 4.62 17.26 17.99
N PHE A 355 3.45 17.76 18.38
CA PHE A 355 3.13 19.17 18.32
C PHE A 355 3.93 19.99 19.33
N SER A 356 4.41 21.16 18.90
CA SER A 356 5.07 22.15 19.76
C SER A 356 4.05 22.87 20.65
N TRP A 357 3.50 22.18 21.65
CA TRP A 357 2.49 22.76 22.54
C TRP A 357 3.02 23.96 23.34
N PRO A 358 2.22 25.03 23.56
CA PRO A 358 2.67 26.20 24.33
C PRO A 358 3.07 25.91 25.78
N PHE A 359 2.56 24.83 26.38
CA PHE A 359 2.85 24.41 27.75
C PHE A 359 4.15 23.59 27.90
N LEU A 360 4.86 23.28 26.82
CA LEU A 360 6.12 22.53 26.90
C LEU A 360 7.22 23.40 27.55
N PRO A 361 8.01 22.85 28.49
CA PRO A 361 9.04 23.59 29.21
C PRO A 361 10.26 23.89 28.34
N GLY A 362 11.00 24.93 28.71
CA GLY A 362 12.21 25.39 28.01
C GLY A 362 11.92 26.34 26.86
N GLU A 363 13.00 26.75 26.19
CA GLU A 363 12.99 27.53 24.95
C GLU A 363 13.82 26.80 23.88
N LEU A 364 13.65 27.17 22.61
CA LEU A 364 14.50 26.67 21.55
C LEU A 364 15.94 27.17 21.71
N VAL A 365 16.91 26.38 21.25
CA VAL A 365 18.27 26.87 21.00
C VAL A 365 18.21 27.77 19.77
N THR A 366 18.73 28.98 19.89
CA THR A 366 18.64 30.02 18.85
C THR A 366 20.00 30.63 18.55
N TYR A 367 20.19 31.08 17.31
CA TYR A 367 21.39 31.81 16.89
C TYR A 367 21.04 32.95 15.90
N THR A 368 22.02 33.79 15.59
CA THR A 368 21.92 34.95 14.68
C THR A 368 22.87 34.80 13.48
N ASN A 369 22.67 35.60 12.44
CA ASN A 369 23.57 35.66 11.28
C ASN A 369 25.01 36.00 11.69
N LYS A 370 25.23 36.79 12.76
CA LYS A 370 26.56 37.07 13.32
C LYS A 370 27.26 35.83 13.89
N ASP A 371 26.50 34.83 14.34
CA ASP A 371 27.05 33.55 14.80
C ASP A 371 27.45 32.68 13.60
N MET A 372 26.65 32.73 12.53
CA MET A 372 26.98 32.08 11.26
C MET A 372 28.21 32.70 10.58
N GLU A 373 28.33 34.03 10.57
CA GLU A 373 29.52 34.76 10.07
C GLU A 373 30.78 34.38 10.85
N ARG A 374 30.70 34.29 12.19
CA ARG A 374 31.83 33.82 13.02
C ARG A 374 32.25 32.40 12.69
N HIS A 375 31.30 31.52 12.38
CA HIS A 375 31.60 30.16 11.93
C HIS A 375 32.24 30.13 10.54
N LEU A 376 31.71 30.89 9.57
CA LEU A 376 32.27 31.01 8.22
C LEU A 376 33.70 31.56 8.23
N ASN A 377 34.00 32.48 9.16
CA ASN A 377 35.35 33.01 9.41
C ASN A 377 36.21 32.09 10.30
N MET A 378 35.85 30.80 10.44
CA MET A 378 36.55 29.78 11.24
C MET A 378 36.82 30.17 12.71
N SER A 379 36.09 31.16 13.23
CA SER A 379 36.30 31.75 14.55
C SER A 379 35.37 31.16 15.63
N ALA A 380 34.43 30.31 15.22
CA ALA A 380 33.45 29.62 16.08
C ALA A 380 33.04 28.25 15.50
N PRO A 381 32.58 27.30 16.35
CA PRO A 381 31.93 26.07 15.88
C PRO A 381 30.63 26.35 15.11
N GLU A 382 30.09 25.35 14.39
CA GLU A 382 28.83 25.50 13.64
C GLU A 382 27.69 25.88 14.60
N PRO A 383 26.97 27.00 14.39
CA PRO A 383 25.82 27.37 15.21
C PRO A 383 24.64 26.44 14.89
N VAL A 384 23.99 25.94 15.94
CA VAL A 384 22.90 24.97 15.86
C VAL A 384 21.59 25.56 16.39
N GLY A 385 20.45 24.99 15.95
CA GLY A 385 19.12 25.44 16.36
C GLY A 385 18.49 26.41 15.36
N CYS A 386 17.72 27.36 15.86
CA CYS A 386 16.81 28.20 15.09
C CYS A 386 17.42 29.60 14.81
N ASN A 387 17.55 29.99 13.55
CA ASN A 387 18.10 31.30 13.17
C ASN A 387 17.04 32.41 13.32
N MET A 388 17.23 33.28 14.30
CA MET A 388 16.31 34.36 14.67
C MET A 388 16.16 35.43 13.58
N ASP A 389 17.22 35.69 12.81
CA ASP A 389 17.21 36.71 11.75
C ASP A 389 16.51 36.20 10.47
N ARG A 390 16.41 34.87 10.31
CA ARG A 390 15.75 34.22 9.16
C ARG A 390 14.33 33.73 9.47
N LEU A 391 14.05 33.32 10.70
CA LEU A 391 12.83 32.60 11.10
C LEU A 391 12.20 33.28 12.32
N SER A 392 11.23 34.16 12.10
CA SER A 392 10.55 34.92 13.16
C SER A 392 9.90 34.04 14.24
N TRP A 393 9.50 32.82 13.88
CA TRP A 393 8.83 31.86 14.73
C TRP A 393 9.72 31.15 15.76
N CYS A 394 11.05 31.32 15.70
CA CYS A 394 11.97 30.84 16.73
C CYS A 394 11.61 31.38 18.12
N THR A 395 11.08 32.60 18.20
CA THR A 395 10.73 33.32 19.44
C THR A 395 9.60 32.72 20.25
N TYR A 396 8.64 32.03 19.61
CA TYR A 396 7.40 31.56 20.25
C TYR A 396 7.20 30.05 20.17
N THR A 397 8.06 29.34 19.44
CA THR A 397 7.99 27.89 19.26
C THR A 397 8.69 27.20 20.43
N LYS A 398 8.04 26.18 21.02
CA LYS A 398 8.58 25.41 22.13
C LYS A 398 9.35 24.17 21.65
N PRO A 399 10.42 23.75 22.34
CA PRO A 399 11.16 22.55 21.99
C PRO A 399 10.29 21.30 22.14
N VAL A 400 10.42 20.36 21.21
CA VAL A 400 9.75 19.04 21.27
C VAL A 400 10.79 17.99 21.67
N ASN A 401 10.40 17.05 22.53
CA ASN A 401 11.33 16.03 23.02
C ASN A 401 11.76 15.08 21.88
N VAL A 402 13.07 15.02 21.64
CA VAL A 402 13.73 14.22 20.60
C VAL A 402 13.30 12.75 20.63
N TRP A 403 13.24 12.14 21.81
CA TRP A 403 12.91 10.71 21.96
C TRP A 403 11.43 10.47 21.70
N VAL A 404 10.55 11.34 22.22
CA VAL A 404 9.12 11.29 21.94
C VAL A 404 8.86 11.40 20.45
N TYR A 405 9.53 12.33 19.75
CA TYR A 405 9.42 12.47 18.30
C TYR A 405 9.88 11.20 17.57
N ASN A 406 11.13 10.78 17.73
CA ASN A 406 11.68 9.70 16.91
C ASN A 406 11.05 8.33 17.21
N VAL A 407 10.73 8.03 18.48
CA VAL A 407 10.08 6.76 18.85
C VAL A 407 8.63 6.72 18.39
N SER A 408 7.86 7.81 18.57
CA SER A 408 6.48 7.86 18.06
C SER A 408 6.43 7.84 16.54
N PHE A 409 7.35 8.54 15.86
CA PHE A 409 7.51 8.48 14.41
C PHE A 409 7.74 7.03 13.93
N VAL A 410 8.78 6.35 14.44
CA VAL A 410 9.12 4.98 14.03
C VAL A 410 7.96 4.01 14.23
N LEU A 411 7.33 4.01 15.42
CA LEU A 411 6.31 3.03 15.76
C LEU A 411 4.95 3.35 15.14
N ILE A 412 4.50 4.60 15.24
CA ILE A 412 3.15 4.99 14.80
C ILE A 412 3.09 5.09 13.28
N VAL A 413 4.09 5.69 12.61
CA VAL A 413 4.11 5.76 11.14
C VAL A 413 4.24 4.36 10.56
N GLY A 414 5.22 3.55 11.01
CA GLY A 414 5.44 2.20 10.49
C GLY A 414 4.20 1.31 10.57
N VAL A 415 3.50 1.28 11.71
CA VAL A 415 2.27 0.48 11.84
C VAL A 415 1.09 1.11 11.09
N SER A 416 0.88 2.43 11.18
CA SER A 416 -0.27 3.09 10.54
C SER A 416 -0.20 3.01 9.02
N TYR A 417 0.98 3.17 8.42
CA TYR A 417 1.14 3.07 6.96
C TYR A 417 0.90 1.65 6.46
N CYS A 418 1.44 0.63 7.14
CA CYS A 418 1.15 -0.76 6.85
C CYS A 418 -0.38 -1.02 6.85
N VAL A 419 -1.06 -0.61 7.92
CA VAL A 419 -2.51 -0.82 8.07
C VAL A 419 -3.31 -0.06 7.01
N ILE A 420 -3.02 1.22 6.75
CA ILE A 420 -3.71 2.00 5.70
C ILE A 420 -3.46 1.36 4.33
N ASN A 421 -2.22 1.05 3.97
CA ASN A 421 -1.86 0.43 2.69
C ASN A 421 -2.68 -0.84 2.41
N ILE A 422 -2.71 -1.80 3.35
CA ILE A 422 -3.46 -3.06 3.19
C ILE A 422 -4.96 -2.79 3.10
N THR A 423 -5.50 -1.99 4.02
CA THR A 423 -6.95 -1.81 4.17
C THR A 423 -7.55 -0.99 3.04
N LEU A 424 -6.92 0.12 2.66
CA LEU A 424 -7.37 1.05 1.63
C LEU A 424 -7.35 0.41 0.24
N GLU A 425 -6.25 -0.24 -0.15
CA GLU A 425 -6.13 -0.92 -1.45
C GLU A 425 -7.11 -2.10 -1.57
N THR A 426 -7.24 -2.90 -0.50
CA THR A 426 -8.22 -4.00 -0.46
C THR A 426 -9.65 -3.47 -0.53
N LEU A 427 -9.95 -2.37 0.15
CA LEU A 427 -11.26 -1.75 0.16
C LEU A 427 -11.61 -1.15 -1.20
N PHE A 428 -10.73 -0.33 -1.78
CA PHE A 428 -10.83 0.19 -3.14
C PHE A 428 -11.12 -0.92 -4.15
N SER A 429 -10.36 -2.01 -4.08
CA SER A 429 -10.55 -3.17 -4.94
C SER A 429 -11.88 -3.89 -4.69
N LYS A 430 -12.36 -3.97 -3.43
CA LYS A 430 -13.66 -4.57 -3.09
C LYS A 430 -14.86 -3.69 -3.47
N VAL A 431 -14.73 -2.36 -3.42
CA VAL A 431 -15.73 -1.39 -3.94
C VAL A 431 -15.84 -1.49 -5.47
N LEU A 432 -14.71 -1.69 -6.16
CA LEU A 432 -14.71 -1.99 -7.60
C LEU A 432 -15.26 -3.39 -7.93
N GLY A 433 -15.10 -4.37 -7.04
CA GLY A 433 -15.60 -5.72 -7.29
C GLY A 433 -14.89 -6.40 -8.48
N PRO A 434 -15.52 -7.43 -9.09
CA PRO A 434 -14.84 -8.41 -9.95
C PRO A 434 -14.71 -7.95 -11.42
N ARG A 435 -14.24 -6.71 -11.64
CA ARG A 435 -13.97 -6.12 -12.97
C ARG A 435 -12.48 -5.80 -13.15
N ARG A 436 -12.05 -5.46 -14.37
CA ARG A 436 -10.66 -5.05 -14.65
C ARG A 436 -10.33 -3.71 -13.98
N GLN A 437 -9.36 -3.71 -13.06
CA GLN A 437 -9.08 -2.57 -12.19
C GLN A 437 -7.89 -1.69 -12.63
N ALA A 438 -7.20 -2.01 -13.74
CA ALA A 438 -5.95 -1.34 -14.13
C ALA A 438 -6.11 0.17 -14.37
N ALA A 439 -7.15 0.60 -15.07
CA ALA A 439 -7.43 2.04 -15.25
C ALA A 439 -7.72 2.74 -13.91
N HIS A 440 -8.52 2.11 -13.04
CA HIS A 440 -8.85 2.69 -11.73
C HIS A 440 -7.62 2.81 -10.82
N GLN A 441 -6.77 1.79 -10.79
CA GLN A 441 -5.48 1.86 -10.10
C GLN A 441 -4.57 2.96 -10.69
N GLY A 442 -4.54 3.13 -12.02
CA GLY A 442 -3.83 4.24 -12.66
C GLY A 442 -4.32 5.64 -12.23
N PHE A 443 -5.63 5.84 -12.06
CA PHE A 443 -6.17 7.07 -11.48
C PHE A 443 -5.86 7.22 -9.98
N LEU A 444 -5.77 6.12 -9.23
CA LEU A 444 -5.40 6.13 -7.82
C LEU A 444 -3.93 6.53 -7.64
N GLU A 445 -3.04 6.02 -8.49
CA GLU A 445 -1.62 6.43 -8.55
C GLU A 445 -1.42 7.87 -9.03
N MET A 446 -2.24 8.36 -9.95
CA MET A 446 -2.27 9.79 -10.30
C MET A 446 -2.59 10.65 -9.06
N THR A 447 -3.49 10.18 -8.20
CA THR A 447 -3.89 10.88 -6.96
C THR A 447 -2.75 10.86 -5.93
N GLU A 448 -2.06 9.73 -5.80
CA GLU A 448 -0.83 9.58 -5.01
C GLU A 448 0.31 10.49 -5.52
N GLY A 449 0.52 10.55 -6.83
CA GLY A 449 1.49 11.46 -7.45
C GLY A 449 1.16 12.94 -7.20
N ALA A 450 -0.12 13.32 -7.28
CA ALA A 450 -0.57 14.69 -6.99
C ALA A 450 -0.36 15.07 -5.51
N ALA A 451 -0.60 14.13 -4.59
CA ALA A 451 -0.28 14.31 -3.17
C ALA A 451 1.22 14.51 -2.95
N ARG A 452 2.06 13.66 -3.54
CA ARG A 452 3.53 13.75 -3.47
C ARG A 452 4.09 15.03 -4.10
N PHE A 453 3.40 15.61 -5.08
CA PHE A 453 3.79 16.89 -5.68
C PHE A 453 3.38 18.08 -4.80
N SER A 454 2.17 18.06 -4.23
CA SER A 454 1.60 19.21 -3.51
C SER A 454 1.97 19.30 -2.02
N GLY A 455 2.11 18.17 -1.33
CA GLY A 455 2.44 18.10 0.10
C GLY A 455 3.75 18.82 0.46
N PRO A 456 4.89 18.44 -0.15
CA PRO A 456 6.18 19.10 0.08
C PRO A 456 6.14 20.61 -0.10
N VAL A 457 5.46 21.08 -1.16
CA VAL A 457 5.36 22.51 -1.50
C VAL A 457 4.56 23.27 -0.43
N LEU A 458 3.33 22.82 -0.14
CA LEU A 458 2.45 23.51 0.81
C LEU A 458 3.06 23.53 2.22
N ILE A 459 3.56 22.39 2.68
CA ILE A 459 4.04 22.24 4.06
C ILE A 459 5.40 22.93 4.27
N SER A 460 6.31 22.91 3.30
CA SER A 460 7.57 23.67 3.39
C SER A 460 7.35 25.18 3.41
N SER A 461 6.36 25.68 2.65
CA SER A 461 5.99 27.10 2.68
C SER A 461 5.40 27.50 4.04
N LEU A 462 4.45 26.72 4.57
CA LEU A 462 3.86 26.97 5.90
C LEU A 462 4.92 26.90 7.00
N TYR A 463 5.81 25.90 6.94
CA TYR A 463 6.92 25.73 7.87
C TYR A 463 7.89 26.92 7.86
N THR A 464 8.26 27.41 6.67
CA THR A 464 9.20 28.53 6.55
C THR A 464 8.61 29.82 7.10
N ILE A 465 7.35 30.13 6.76
CA ILE A 465 6.71 31.41 7.09
C ILE A 465 6.16 31.44 8.53
N PHE A 466 5.50 30.37 8.98
CA PHE A 466 4.75 30.33 10.24
C PHE A 466 5.25 29.26 11.23
N GLY A 467 6.30 28.52 10.87
CA GLY A 467 6.93 27.54 11.74
C GLY A 467 6.20 26.19 11.81
N PRO A 468 6.72 25.26 12.65
CA PRO A 468 6.21 23.89 12.74
C PRO A 468 4.75 23.83 13.20
N ARG A 469 4.28 24.77 14.02
CA ARG A 469 2.88 24.77 14.49
C ARG A 469 1.88 24.85 13.32
N ALA A 470 2.14 25.71 12.34
CA ALA A 470 1.27 25.85 11.17
C ALA A 470 1.31 24.63 10.25
N ALA A 471 2.49 24.07 10.02
CA ALA A 471 2.67 22.82 9.27
C ALA A 471 1.89 21.66 9.91
N TRP A 472 2.02 21.47 11.23
CA TRP A 472 1.28 20.42 11.95
C TRP A 472 -0.24 20.66 11.99
N ILE A 473 -0.69 21.91 12.12
CA ILE A 473 -2.13 22.23 12.05
C ILE A 473 -2.69 21.87 10.67
N ALA A 474 -1.95 22.15 9.59
CA ALA A 474 -2.36 21.77 8.24
C ALA A 474 -2.49 20.24 8.09
N GLU A 475 -1.50 19.46 8.54
CA GLU A 475 -1.56 17.99 8.54
C GLU A 475 -2.75 17.44 9.34
N ILE A 476 -2.92 17.92 10.59
CA ILE A 476 -4.05 17.53 11.44
C ILE A 476 -5.38 17.88 10.77
N THR A 477 -5.47 19.01 10.07
CA THR A 477 -6.68 19.43 9.35
C THR A 477 -6.99 18.52 8.16
N VAL A 478 -5.98 18.18 7.34
CA VAL A 478 -6.12 17.27 6.19
C VAL A 478 -6.53 15.87 6.65
N LEU A 479 -5.83 15.33 7.66
CA LEU A 479 -6.15 14.02 8.26
C LEU A 479 -7.55 14.00 8.88
N SER A 480 -7.90 15.00 9.70
CA SER A 480 -9.20 15.08 10.38
C SER A 480 -10.36 15.24 9.39
N THR A 481 -10.16 15.98 8.29
CA THR A 481 -11.15 16.12 7.22
C THR A 481 -11.40 14.78 6.52
N ALA A 482 -10.33 14.04 6.18
CA ALA A 482 -10.44 12.72 5.58
C ALA A 482 -11.15 11.72 6.51
N VAL A 483 -10.77 11.68 7.80
CA VAL A 483 -11.43 10.84 8.83
C VAL A 483 -12.90 11.20 8.98
N THR A 484 -13.24 12.49 9.04
CA THR A 484 -14.63 12.96 9.18
C THR A 484 -15.48 12.52 8.00
N LEU A 485 -15.01 12.73 6.76
CA LEU A 485 -15.72 12.28 5.56
C LEU A 485 -15.86 10.76 5.50
N TRP A 486 -14.84 10.02 5.91
CA TRP A 486 -14.86 8.56 5.99
C TRP A 486 -15.86 8.03 7.03
N LEU A 487 -16.02 8.73 8.17
CA LEU A 487 -17.04 8.44 9.17
C LEU A 487 -18.46 8.76 8.68
N VAL A 488 -18.67 9.95 8.11
CA VAL A 488 -19.98 10.37 7.55
C VAL A 488 -20.48 9.38 6.49
N PHE A 489 -19.60 8.89 5.63
CA PHE A 489 -19.93 7.96 4.55
C PHE A 489 -19.57 6.49 4.85
N TYR A 490 -19.34 6.13 6.11
CA TYR A 490 -18.88 4.80 6.54
C TYR A 490 -19.78 3.63 6.05
N LYS A 491 -21.10 3.88 5.95
CA LYS A 491 -22.08 2.91 5.44
C LYS A 491 -21.97 2.66 3.93
N ARG A 492 -21.37 3.57 3.16
CA ARG A 492 -21.18 3.43 1.69
C ARG A 492 -19.89 2.72 1.29
N LEU A 493 -18.90 2.67 2.18
CA LEU A 493 -17.61 2.02 1.96
C LEU A 493 -17.70 0.47 2.05
N VAL A 494 -18.71 -0.11 1.40
CA VAL A 494 -18.99 -1.55 1.38
C VAL A 494 -18.38 -2.24 0.15
N PRO A 495 -18.01 -3.53 0.23
CA PRO A 495 -17.74 -4.34 -0.95
C PRO A 495 -18.93 -4.35 -1.91
N LEU A 496 -18.67 -4.41 -3.22
CA LEU A 496 -19.72 -4.53 -4.24
C LEU A 496 -20.51 -5.84 -4.01
N LYS A 497 -21.82 -5.72 -3.74
CA LYS A 497 -22.73 -6.85 -3.68
C LYS A 497 -23.04 -7.31 -5.10
N MET A 498 -22.79 -8.58 -5.41
CA MET A 498 -23.21 -9.21 -6.66
C MET A 498 -24.65 -9.73 -6.50
N PRO A 499 -25.50 -9.67 -7.54
CA PRO A 499 -26.77 -10.37 -7.52
C PRO A 499 -26.53 -11.87 -7.41
N VAL A 500 -27.21 -12.52 -6.45
CA VAL A 500 -27.24 -13.99 -6.38
C VAL A 500 -28.16 -14.46 -7.50
N HIS A 501 -27.60 -15.10 -8.52
CA HIS A 501 -28.44 -15.90 -9.41
C HIS A 501 -28.95 -17.10 -8.62
N PRO A 502 -30.26 -17.38 -8.59
CA PRO A 502 -30.73 -18.67 -8.09
C PRO A 502 -30.09 -19.75 -8.94
N SER A 503 -29.38 -20.69 -8.30
CA SER A 503 -28.92 -21.90 -8.96
C SER A 503 -30.14 -22.67 -9.48
N VAL A 504 -29.97 -23.40 -10.58
CA VAL A 504 -31.04 -24.19 -11.23
C VAL A 504 -31.50 -25.40 -10.37
N GLU A 505 -30.94 -25.52 -9.16
CA GLU A 505 -30.97 -26.67 -8.26
C GLU A 505 -32.30 -26.87 -7.49
N ASN A 506 -33.27 -25.95 -7.63
CA ASN A 506 -34.60 -26.08 -7.01
C ASN A 506 -35.75 -26.44 -7.97
N LYS A 507 -35.52 -26.55 -9.28
CA LYS A 507 -36.63 -26.87 -10.22
C LYS A 507 -37.22 -28.28 -10.06
N ASP A 508 -36.50 -29.20 -9.41
CA ASP A 508 -36.97 -30.57 -9.16
C ASP A 508 -37.58 -30.76 -7.76
N LYS A 509 -37.72 -29.70 -6.95
CA LYS A 509 -38.36 -29.78 -5.61
C LYS A 509 -39.76 -29.19 -5.55
N ASP A 510 -40.06 -28.19 -6.37
CA ASP A 510 -41.38 -27.53 -6.39
C ASP A 510 -42.49 -28.36 -7.10
N ALA A 511 -42.18 -29.59 -7.53
CA ALA A 511 -43.15 -30.53 -8.11
C ALA A 511 -43.80 -31.50 -7.09
N GLN A 512 -43.32 -31.52 -5.83
CA GLN A 512 -43.86 -32.40 -4.77
C GLN A 512 -43.91 -31.71 -3.39
N SER A 513 -44.70 -30.63 -3.29
CA SER A 513 -45.31 -30.22 -2.02
C SER A 513 -46.57 -29.38 -2.26
N THR A 514 -47.67 -30.06 -2.55
CA THR A 514 -48.99 -29.46 -2.34
C THR A 514 -49.28 -29.35 -0.85
N ASP A 515 -49.85 -28.22 -0.47
CA ASP A 515 -50.59 -27.99 0.78
C ASP A 515 -49.77 -27.89 2.08
N GLU A 516 -49.35 -26.66 2.42
CA GLU A 516 -49.54 -26.11 3.78
C GLU A 516 -49.46 -24.57 3.74
N SER A 517 -50.50 -23.90 4.23
CA SER A 517 -50.59 -22.43 4.26
C SER A 517 -49.87 -21.85 5.49
N LEU A 518 -48.80 -21.09 5.27
CA LEU A 518 -48.16 -20.27 6.31
C LEU A 518 -48.84 -18.90 6.45
N THR A 519 -49.02 -18.45 7.69
CA THR A 519 -49.71 -17.19 8.03
C THR A 519 -48.72 -16.01 8.18
N ASP A 520 -49.22 -14.79 7.96
CA ASP A 520 -48.44 -13.54 7.77
C ASP A 520 -47.54 -13.07 8.95
N ASP A 521 -47.48 -13.80 10.07
CA ASP A 521 -46.78 -13.36 11.30
C ASP A 521 -45.28 -13.70 11.33
N GLU A 522 -44.75 -14.58 10.46
CA GLU A 522 -43.32 -14.93 10.46
C GLU A 522 -42.42 -13.97 9.63
N GLU A 523 -42.98 -13.23 8.66
CA GLU A 523 -42.17 -12.37 7.78
C GLU A 523 -41.57 -11.15 8.51
N HIS A 524 -42.17 -10.74 9.63
CA HIS A 524 -41.78 -9.51 10.32
C HIS A 524 -40.64 -9.67 11.36
N LEU A 525 -40.28 -10.90 11.75
CA LEU A 525 -39.22 -11.16 12.74
C LEU A 525 -37.81 -11.36 12.13
N MET A 526 -37.72 -11.67 10.83
CA MET A 526 -36.45 -11.91 10.12
C MET A 526 -35.68 -10.62 9.77
N ARG A 527 -36.23 -9.43 10.08
CA ARG A 527 -35.80 -8.16 9.47
C ARG A 527 -34.94 -7.22 10.32
N GLU A 528 -34.40 -7.64 11.47
CA GLU A 528 -33.45 -6.79 12.20
C GLU A 528 -32.44 -7.53 13.10
N THR A 529 -31.30 -7.97 12.54
CA THR A 529 -30.03 -8.14 13.28
C THR A 529 -28.82 -7.90 12.36
N ASP A 530 -28.36 -6.65 12.24
CA ASP A 530 -27.05 -6.33 11.67
C ASP A 530 -26.00 -6.27 12.81
N PRO A 531 -25.07 -7.24 12.91
CA PRO A 531 -24.11 -7.30 14.01
C PRO A 531 -23.10 -6.14 14.02
N ASP A 532 -22.96 -5.37 12.94
CA ASP A 532 -22.08 -4.19 12.93
C ASP A 532 -22.73 -2.97 13.62
N VAL A 533 -24.07 -2.90 13.75
CA VAL A 533 -24.76 -1.75 14.39
C VAL A 533 -24.72 -1.82 15.93
N ALA A 534 -24.90 -3.02 16.50
CA ALA A 534 -24.92 -3.21 17.96
C ALA A 534 -23.60 -2.82 18.65
N SER A 535 -22.47 -2.92 17.94
CA SER A 535 -21.14 -2.62 18.50
C SER A 535 -20.88 -1.13 18.79
N VAL A 536 -21.62 -0.22 18.14
CA VAL A 536 -21.42 1.24 18.28
C VAL A 536 -22.34 1.85 19.33
N LEU A 537 -23.55 1.29 19.50
CA LEU A 537 -24.52 1.76 20.51
C LEU A 537 -24.22 1.25 21.93
N GLY A 538 -23.38 0.23 22.08
CA GLY A 538 -22.99 -0.34 23.38
C GLY A 538 -22.10 0.54 24.27
N TYR A 539 -21.67 1.72 23.82
CA TYR A 539 -20.71 2.59 24.55
C TYR A 539 -21.19 4.03 24.81
N VAL A 540 -22.43 4.38 24.45
CA VAL A 540 -23.03 5.69 24.77
C VAL A 540 -24.45 5.50 25.29
N GLY A 541 -24.60 5.46 26.62
CA GLY A 541 -25.91 5.16 27.24
C GLY A 541 -25.90 5.16 28.78
N LEU A 542 -25.49 6.27 29.40
CA LEU A 542 -25.65 6.49 30.85
C LEU A 542 -26.91 7.35 31.10
N HIS A 543 -27.64 7.04 32.17
CA HIS A 543 -28.89 7.68 32.64
C HIS A 543 -30.18 7.51 31.80
N ARG A 544 -30.98 6.49 32.17
CA ARG A 544 -32.25 6.75 32.88
C ARG A 544 -32.70 5.52 33.68
N ALA A 545 -33.17 5.75 34.91
CA ALA A 545 -33.76 4.72 35.76
C ALA A 545 -35.25 4.54 35.43
N GLY A 546 -35.74 3.30 35.52
CA GLY A 546 -37.14 2.94 35.28
C GLY A 546 -37.37 1.44 35.44
N SER A 547 -37.99 1.05 36.55
CA SER A 547 -38.33 -0.34 36.92
C SER A 547 -39.31 -1.03 35.98
N VAL A 548 -39.13 -2.33 35.71
CA VAL A 548 -40.16 -3.41 35.79
C VAL A 548 -39.42 -4.77 35.86
N SER A 549 -40.07 -5.81 36.41
CA SER A 549 -39.46 -7.00 37.00
C SER A 549 -39.54 -8.32 36.20
N LEU A 550 -38.51 -9.16 36.41
CA LEU A 550 -38.50 -10.63 36.47
C LEU A 550 -39.20 -11.49 35.38
N GLY A 551 -38.37 -12.32 34.72
CA GLY A 551 -38.74 -13.63 34.19
C GLY A 551 -37.54 -14.59 34.24
N LYS A 552 -37.42 -15.41 35.29
CA LYS A 552 -36.29 -16.35 35.44
C LYS A 552 -36.32 -17.46 34.38
N ARG A 553 -35.20 -17.73 33.72
CA ARG A 553 -34.80 -19.11 33.38
C ARG A 553 -33.28 -19.27 33.54
N VAL A 554 -32.90 -20.30 34.28
CA VAL A 554 -31.51 -20.59 34.68
C VAL A 554 -30.83 -21.41 33.58
N PHE A 555 -29.59 -21.09 33.24
CA PHE A 555 -28.68 -22.02 32.55
C PHE A 555 -27.34 -22.09 33.30
N ASP A 556 -26.92 -23.32 33.56
CA ASP A 556 -25.93 -23.64 34.59
C ASP A 556 -24.48 -23.53 34.08
N ARG A 557 -23.64 -22.79 34.81
CA ARG A 557 -22.21 -22.59 34.48
C ARG A 557 -21.34 -23.83 34.73
N ALA A 558 -21.85 -24.89 35.36
CA ALA A 558 -21.09 -26.10 35.62
C ALA A 558 -20.74 -26.91 34.35
N SER A 559 -21.65 -26.98 33.37
CA SER A 559 -21.50 -27.83 32.17
C SER A 559 -20.34 -27.41 31.25
N VAL A 560 -20.13 -26.10 31.07
CA VAL A 560 -19.09 -25.57 30.16
C VAL A 560 -17.66 -25.91 30.66
N ARG A 561 -17.47 -26.04 31.98
CA ARG A 561 -16.14 -26.26 32.58
C ARG A 561 -15.66 -27.71 32.49
N SER A 562 -16.54 -28.70 32.39
CA SER A 562 -16.15 -30.10 32.19
C SER A 562 -15.74 -30.36 30.72
N SER A 563 -16.49 -29.80 29.77
CA SER A 563 -16.22 -29.93 28.33
C SER A 563 -14.83 -29.37 27.93
N MET A 564 -14.46 -28.18 28.43
CA MET A 564 -13.12 -27.62 28.17
C MET A 564 -11.98 -28.50 28.72
N ARG A 565 -12.13 -29.08 29.92
CA ARG A 565 -11.10 -29.95 30.52
C ARG A 565 -10.97 -31.30 29.79
N SER A 566 -12.06 -31.82 29.23
CA SER A 566 -12.06 -33.00 28.37
C SER A 566 -11.25 -32.76 27.09
N ASN A 567 -11.57 -31.70 26.36
CA ASN A 567 -10.95 -31.39 25.07
C ASN A 567 -9.44 -31.05 25.22
N PHE A 568 -9.05 -30.35 26.28
CA PHE A 568 -7.64 -30.02 26.52
C PHE A 568 -6.78 -31.27 26.84
N ARG A 569 -7.33 -32.24 27.59
CA ARG A 569 -6.64 -33.52 27.84
C ARG A 569 -6.54 -34.40 26.59
N LYS A 570 -7.49 -34.30 25.67
CA LYS A 570 -7.44 -35.00 24.37
C LYS A 570 -6.34 -34.42 23.48
N SER A 571 -6.28 -33.09 23.35
CA SER A 571 -5.25 -32.40 22.55
C SER A 571 -3.81 -32.69 23.02
N ILE A 572 -3.55 -32.80 24.32
CA ILE A 572 -2.20 -33.14 24.83
C ILE A 572 -1.84 -34.60 24.51
N ARG A 573 -2.79 -35.54 24.62
CA ARG A 573 -2.55 -36.95 24.32
C ARG A 573 -2.24 -37.19 22.85
N ASP A 574 -2.95 -36.51 21.95
CA ASP A 574 -2.76 -36.65 20.51
C ASP A 574 -1.46 -35.99 20.00
N THR A 575 -0.83 -35.14 20.83
CA THR A 575 0.47 -34.49 20.50
C THR A 575 1.68 -35.32 20.98
N MET A 576 1.52 -36.22 21.97
CA MET A 576 2.60 -37.08 22.49
C MET A 576 2.67 -38.48 21.85
N ILE A 577 1.96 -38.72 20.74
CA ILE A 577 1.99 -40.00 19.99
C ILE A 577 2.60 -39.78 18.57
N LYS A 578 3.29 -38.64 18.36
CA LYS A 578 4.06 -38.32 17.15
C LYS A 578 5.41 -37.66 17.46
N GLU A 579 6.17 -38.30 18.34
CA GLU A 579 7.64 -38.31 18.36
C GLU A 579 8.11 -39.75 18.63
#